data_AF-A0A640SBU4-F1
#
_entry.id   AF-A0A640SBU4-F1
#
_cell.length_a   1.000
_cell.length_b   1.000
_cell.length_c   1.000
_cell.angle_alpha   90.00
_cell.angle_beta   90.00
_cell.angle_gamma   90.00
#
_symmetry.space_group_name_H-M   'P 1'
#
loop_
_entity.id
_entity.type
_entity.pdbx_description
1 polymer ?
#
loop_
_entity_poly.entity_id
_entity_poly.type
_entity_poly.pdbx_seq_one_letter_code
_entity_poly.pdbx_strand_id
1 'polypeptide(L)'
;MNPPPADAGNRSGPLPTAPGQRGSDRSASQLTLDQLREHVAAGRVDTVLLAVPDLQGRLKGKRYGAQHFLDRLATGSADMCAYVLATDVDMTPADGFALTSWATGYQDLMVTPAIETLRLTPWMPKSALVLGDAVDHNATPVEVAPRQMLRRQLNRLGRHGLNVKAGLETEFVLYQGTTTRPPNAPTRRCGH
;
A
#
# COMPACT_ATOMS: atom_id res chain seq x y z
N MET A 1 43.90 47.60 -2.72
CA MET A 1 42.89 46.67 -3.26
C MET A 1 43.63 45.39 -3.59
N ASN A 2 43.68 44.45 -2.64
CA ASN A 2 44.40 43.18 -2.78
C ASN A 2 43.41 42.07 -3.15
N PRO A 3 43.77 41.10 -4.00
CA PRO A 3 42.89 39.97 -4.30
C PRO A 3 42.77 39.04 -3.08
N PRO A 4 41.66 38.29 -2.94
CA PRO A 4 41.53 37.31 -1.87
C PRO A 4 42.48 36.12 -2.12
N PRO A 5 43.01 35.47 -1.06
CA PRO A 5 43.75 34.23 -1.22
C PRO A 5 42.78 33.09 -1.54
N ALA A 6 43.13 32.30 -2.55
CA ALA A 6 42.59 30.96 -2.73
C ALA A 6 43.33 30.03 -1.76
N ASP A 7 42.62 29.36 -0.86
CA ASP A 7 43.15 28.20 -0.16
C ASP A 7 42.25 26.99 -0.37
N ALA A 8 42.84 26.03 -1.07
CA ALA A 8 42.33 24.71 -1.37
C ALA A 8 42.65 23.79 -0.18
N GLY A 9 41.68 23.64 0.73
CA GLY A 9 41.74 22.67 1.81
C GLY A 9 40.96 21.39 1.47
N ASN A 10 41.44 20.58 0.52
CA ASN A 10 40.97 19.21 0.31
C ASN A 10 41.31 18.34 1.52
N ARG A 11 40.39 18.19 2.47
CA ARG A 11 40.51 17.20 3.55
C ARG A 11 39.96 15.86 3.06
N SER A 12 40.77 15.16 2.28
CA SER A 12 40.62 13.74 1.98
C SER A 12 40.88 12.91 3.24
N GLY A 13 39.89 12.86 4.14
CA GLY A 13 39.79 11.78 5.13
C GLY A 13 39.11 10.57 4.49
N PRO A 14 39.47 9.33 4.87
CA PRO A 14 38.74 8.16 4.39
C PRO A 14 37.26 8.30 4.79
N LEU A 15 36.36 8.13 3.81
CA LEU A 15 34.93 8.02 4.07
C LEU A 15 34.73 6.92 5.14
N PRO A 16 33.86 7.13 6.15
CA PRO A 16 33.51 6.06 7.06
C PRO A 16 33.03 4.87 6.24
N THR A 17 33.71 3.73 6.39
CA THR A 17 33.35 2.48 5.76
C THR A 17 31.90 2.17 6.10
N ALA A 18 31.06 2.05 5.07
CA ALA A 18 29.66 1.69 5.20
C ALA A 18 29.54 0.45 6.11
N PRO A 19 28.60 0.43 7.07
CA PRO A 19 28.33 -0.78 7.85
C PRO A 19 28.12 -1.93 6.87
N GLY A 20 28.85 -3.02 7.10
CA GLY A 20 28.95 -4.17 6.21
C GLY A 20 27.58 -4.59 5.67
N GLN A 21 27.58 -4.96 4.40
CA GLN A 21 26.42 -5.51 3.71
C GLN A 21 25.86 -6.68 4.53
N ARG A 22 24.86 -6.38 5.36
CA ARG A 22 23.92 -7.39 5.81
C ARG A 22 23.26 -7.89 4.54
N GLY A 23 23.53 -9.15 4.19
CA GLY A 23 22.87 -9.84 3.10
C GLY A 23 21.38 -9.51 3.16
N SER A 24 20.82 -9.18 2.00
CA SER A 24 19.40 -8.84 1.89
C SER A 24 18.58 -10.03 2.35
N ASP A 25 18.18 -9.99 3.62
CA ASP A 25 17.20 -10.89 4.18
C ASP A 25 15.87 -10.59 3.49
N ARG A 26 15.60 -11.33 2.42
CA ARG A 26 14.35 -11.23 1.65
C ARG A 26 13.13 -11.69 2.48
N SER A 27 13.30 -12.06 3.75
CA SER A 27 12.25 -12.58 4.63
C SER A 27 11.67 -11.59 5.65
N ALA A 28 12.18 -10.35 5.72
CA ALA A 28 11.81 -9.40 6.78
C ALA A 28 10.38 -8.80 6.73
N SER A 29 9.45 -9.28 5.90
CA SER A 29 8.13 -8.63 5.77
C SER A 29 6.91 -9.51 5.46
N GLN A 30 7.06 -10.82 5.27
CA GLN A 30 5.91 -11.73 5.08
C GLN A 30 5.59 -12.46 6.38
N LEU A 31 4.46 -12.11 6.98
CA LEU A 31 3.93 -12.74 8.18
C LEU A 31 3.08 -13.96 7.76
N THR A 32 3.39 -15.14 8.27
CA THR A 32 2.56 -16.34 8.06
C THR A 32 1.31 -16.32 8.95
N LEU A 33 0.30 -17.15 8.63
CA LEU A 33 -0.89 -17.27 9.48
C LEU A 33 -0.56 -17.81 10.88
N ASP A 34 0.40 -18.71 11.01
CA ASP A 34 0.80 -19.26 12.31
C ASP A 34 1.48 -18.20 13.17
N GLN A 35 2.38 -17.41 12.57
CA GLN A 35 2.96 -16.25 13.26
C GLN A 35 1.87 -15.25 13.64
N LEU A 36 0.89 -14.97 12.76
CA LEU A 36 -0.25 -14.12 13.11
C LEU A 36 -1.00 -14.66 14.33
N ARG A 37 -1.28 -15.97 14.40
CA ARG A 37 -1.91 -16.60 15.57
C ARG A 37 -1.09 -16.38 16.85
N GLU A 38 0.22 -16.53 16.79
CA GLU A 38 1.11 -16.25 17.92
C GLU A 38 1.06 -14.78 18.34
N HIS A 39 1.05 -13.85 17.39
CA HIS A 39 0.90 -12.42 17.67
C HIS A 39 -0.44 -12.07 18.31
N VAL A 40 -1.53 -12.72 17.88
CA VAL A 40 -2.86 -12.54 18.45
C VAL A 40 -2.92 -13.12 19.86
N ALA A 41 -2.44 -14.34 20.07
CA ALA A 41 -2.40 -14.99 21.38
C ALA A 41 -1.56 -14.19 22.40
N ALA A 42 -0.49 -13.55 21.95
CA ALA A 42 0.35 -12.70 22.78
C ALA A 42 -0.18 -11.26 22.96
N GLY A 43 -1.35 -10.93 22.42
CA GLY A 43 -1.93 -9.58 22.49
C GLY A 43 -1.16 -8.50 21.72
N ARG A 44 -0.24 -8.92 20.84
CA ARG A 44 0.56 -8.04 19.97
C ARG A 44 -0.20 -7.58 18.74
N VAL A 45 -1.22 -8.32 18.31
CA VAL A 45 -2.14 -7.95 17.22
C VAL A 45 -3.56 -8.20 17.68
N ASP A 46 -4.43 -7.20 17.57
CA ASP A 46 -5.87 -7.32 17.83
C ASP A 46 -6.71 -6.98 16.59
N THR A 47 -6.10 -6.37 15.57
CA THR A 47 -6.79 -5.86 14.38
C THR A 47 -6.10 -6.34 13.10
N VAL A 48 -6.89 -6.81 12.14
CA VAL A 48 -6.43 -7.12 10.78
C VAL A 48 -7.18 -6.24 9.78
N LEU A 49 -6.43 -5.51 8.96
CA LEU A 49 -6.94 -4.75 7.82
C LEU A 49 -6.94 -5.66 6.59
N LEU A 50 -8.12 -5.89 6.00
CA LEU A 50 -8.25 -6.49 4.68
C LEU A 50 -8.60 -5.39 3.69
N ALA A 51 -7.67 -5.10 2.77
CA ALA A 51 -7.78 -3.98 1.85
C ALA A 51 -7.40 -4.35 0.41
N VAL A 52 -8.02 -3.67 -0.54
CA VAL A 52 -7.69 -3.76 -1.96
C VAL A 52 -7.16 -2.40 -2.45
N PRO A 53 -6.21 -2.37 -3.40
CA PRO A 53 -5.89 -1.14 -4.12
C PRO A 53 -7.07 -0.74 -5.01
N ASP A 54 -7.52 0.51 -4.90
CA ASP A 54 -8.47 1.09 -5.85
C ASP A 54 -7.79 1.61 -7.12
N LEU A 55 -8.57 2.13 -8.06
CA LEU A 55 -8.09 2.60 -9.36
C LEU A 55 -7.11 3.78 -9.27
N GLN A 56 -7.08 4.50 -8.13
CA GLN A 56 -6.15 5.60 -7.87
C GLN A 56 -4.94 5.13 -7.03
N GLY A 57 -4.82 3.84 -6.75
CA GLY A 57 -3.74 3.26 -5.97
C GLY A 57 -3.90 3.42 -4.45
N ARG A 58 -5.07 3.86 -3.96
CA ARG A 58 -5.37 3.95 -2.53
C ARG A 58 -5.75 2.59 -1.99
N LEU A 59 -5.37 2.30 -0.75
CA LEU A 59 -5.86 1.11 -0.06
C LEU A 59 -7.24 1.40 0.55
N LYS A 60 -8.25 0.67 0.10
CA LYS A 60 -9.62 0.72 0.61
C LYS A 60 -10.03 -0.64 1.15
N GLY A 61 -10.72 -0.67 2.28
CA GLY A 61 -11.06 -1.94 2.93
C GLY A 61 -11.74 -1.81 4.29
N LYS A 62 -11.79 -2.92 5.02
CA LYS A 62 -12.41 -3.03 6.34
C LYS A 62 -11.39 -3.49 7.38
N ARG A 63 -11.61 -3.08 8.63
CA ARG A 63 -10.88 -3.56 9.81
C ARG A 63 -11.68 -4.68 10.46
N TYR A 64 -11.01 -5.76 10.81
CA TYR A 64 -11.59 -6.91 11.48
C TYR A 64 -10.85 -7.17 12.79
N GLY A 65 -11.57 -7.66 13.81
CA GLY A 65 -10.93 -8.25 14.97
C GLY A 65 -10.07 -9.43 14.51
N ALA A 66 -8.84 -9.52 15.02
CA ALA A 66 -7.86 -10.48 14.51
C ALA A 66 -8.29 -11.94 14.69
N GLN A 67 -8.97 -12.26 15.80
CA GLN A 67 -9.54 -13.59 16.00
C GLN A 67 -10.63 -13.90 14.96
N HIS A 68 -11.55 -12.96 14.72
CA HIS A 68 -12.58 -13.11 13.69
C HIS A 68 -11.98 -13.29 12.29
N PHE A 69 -10.92 -12.54 11.97
CA PHE A 69 -10.21 -12.72 10.71
C PHE A 69 -9.65 -14.14 10.57
N LEU A 70 -8.96 -14.64 11.60
CA LEU A 70 -8.38 -15.98 11.60
C LEU A 70 -9.45 -17.08 11.47
N ASP A 71 -10.58 -16.91 12.15
CA ASP A 71 -11.63 -17.93 12.20
C ASP A 71 -12.50 -17.97 10.95
N ARG A 72 -12.71 -16.82 10.29
CA ARG A 72 -13.72 -16.69 9.22
C ARG A 72 -13.18 -16.25 7.87
N LEU A 73 -12.19 -15.37 7.86
CA LEU A 73 -11.77 -14.68 6.64
C LEU A 73 -10.48 -15.24 6.06
N ALA A 74 -9.58 -15.78 6.88
CA ALA A 74 -8.30 -16.31 6.42
C ALA A 74 -8.44 -17.41 5.34
N THR A 75 -9.56 -18.14 5.33
CA THR A 75 -9.90 -19.15 4.32
C THR A 75 -11.23 -18.85 3.60
N GLY A 76 -11.76 -17.64 3.77
CA GLY A 76 -13.06 -17.23 3.27
C GLY A 76 -13.00 -15.92 2.49
N SER A 77 -14.14 -15.24 2.43
CA SER A 77 -14.28 -13.94 1.78
C SER A 77 -15.02 -12.96 2.69
N ALA A 78 -14.71 -11.69 2.51
CA ALA A 78 -15.44 -10.60 3.13
C ALA A 78 -16.31 -9.89 2.10
N ASP A 79 -17.57 -9.62 2.44
CA ASP A 79 -18.43 -8.76 1.61
C ASP A 79 -17.92 -7.32 1.63
N MET A 80 -17.88 -6.69 0.46
CA MET A 80 -17.45 -5.32 0.28
C MET A 80 -18.26 -4.67 -0.84
N CYS A 81 -18.67 -3.43 -0.65
CA CYS A 81 -19.42 -2.72 -1.68
C CYS A 81 -18.50 -2.44 -2.88
N ALA A 82 -19.01 -2.64 -4.10
CA ALA A 82 -18.30 -2.31 -5.35
C ALA A 82 -17.71 -0.90 -5.39
N TYR A 83 -18.27 0.01 -4.58
CA TYR A 83 -17.77 1.36 -4.32
C TYR A 83 -16.26 1.46 -4.11
N VAL A 84 -15.64 0.43 -3.55
CA VAL A 84 -14.20 0.35 -3.31
C VAL A 84 -13.38 0.38 -4.61
N LEU A 85 -13.92 -0.13 -5.72
CA LEU A 85 -13.28 -0.14 -7.03
C LEU A 85 -13.92 0.81 -8.04
N ALA A 86 -14.94 1.55 -7.59
CA ALA A 86 -15.88 2.24 -8.46
C ALA A 86 -15.95 3.75 -8.21
N THR A 87 -15.08 4.31 -7.37
CA THR A 87 -15.16 5.74 -6.99
C THR A 87 -13.87 6.50 -7.11
N ASP A 88 -13.99 7.80 -7.41
CA ASP A 88 -12.90 8.75 -7.45
C ASP A 88 -12.46 9.23 -6.05
N VAL A 89 -11.69 10.32 -5.99
CA VAL A 89 -11.18 10.88 -4.73
C VAL A 89 -12.29 11.50 -3.89
N ASP A 90 -13.31 12.07 -4.53
CA ASP A 90 -14.47 12.72 -3.89
C ASP A 90 -15.60 11.71 -3.60
N MET A 91 -15.32 10.42 -3.75
CA MET A 91 -16.29 9.33 -3.59
C MET A 91 -17.42 9.40 -4.63
N THR A 92 -17.18 10.03 -5.77
CA THR A 92 -18.12 10.01 -6.89
C THR A 92 -17.95 8.71 -7.68
N PRO A 93 -19.04 8.02 -8.03
CA PRO A 93 -18.99 6.85 -8.90
C PRO A 93 -18.33 7.16 -10.24
N ALA A 94 -17.36 6.35 -10.66
CA ALA A 94 -16.73 6.46 -11.95
C ALA A 94 -17.69 5.96 -13.05
N ASP A 95 -17.89 6.78 -14.07
CA ASP A 95 -18.69 6.43 -15.25
C ASP A 95 -18.00 5.34 -16.08
N GLY A 96 -18.79 4.45 -16.69
CA GLY A 96 -18.32 3.55 -17.74
C GLY A 96 -17.77 2.19 -17.30
N PHE A 97 -17.85 1.83 -16.02
CA PHE A 97 -17.56 0.45 -15.59
C PHE A 97 -18.84 -0.38 -15.49
N ALA A 98 -18.80 -1.63 -15.94
CA ALA A 98 -19.91 -2.57 -15.72
C ALA A 98 -20.16 -2.86 -14.22
N LEU A 99 -19.21 -2.50 -13.34
CA LEU A 99 -19.36 -2.48 -11.88
C LEU A 99 -20.31 -1.35 -11.39
N THR A 100 -20.57 -0.35 -12.22
CA THR A 100 -21.33 0.87 -11.94
C THR A 100 -22.36 1.15 -13.04
N SER A 101 -23.17 0.17 -13.42
CA SER A 101 -24.33 0.48 -14.25
C SER A 101 -25.52 0.86 -13.36
N TRP A 102 -26.09 2.05 -13.59
CA TRP A 102 -27.33 2.52 -12.96
C TRP A 102 -28.50 1.54 -13.18
N ALA A 103 -28.38 0.65 -14.17
CA ALA A 103 -29.36 -0.38 -14.53
C ALA A 103 -29.21 -1.70 -13.73
N THR A 104 -28.06 -1.97 -13.11
CA THR A 104 -27.77 -3.24 -12.41
C THR A 104 -27.50 -3.11 -10.91
N GLY A 105 -27.42 -1.87 -10.40
CA GLY A 105 -27.04 -1.57 -9.02
C GLY A 105 -25.55 -1.79 -8.73
N TYR A 106 -25.08 -1.30 -7.58
CA TYR A 106 -23.75 -1.64 -7.07
C TYR A 106 -23.79 -3.12 -6.66
N GLN A 107 -23.22 -3.99 -7.48
CA GLN A 107 -23.11 -5.40 -7.12
C GLN A 107 -22.17 -5.50 -5.92
N ASP A 108 -22.64 -6.13 -4.84
CA ASP A 108 -21.75 -6.49 -3.73
C ASP A 108 -20.66 -7.41 -4.29
N LEU A 109 -19.40 -7.07 -4.01
CA LEU A 109 -18.26 -7.90 -4.36
C LEU A 109 -17.74 -8.57 -3.09
N MET A 110 -17.10 -9.70 -3.29
CA MET A 110 -16.37 -10.38 -2.24
C MET A 110 -14.89 -10.04 -2.33
N VAL A 111 -14.21 -10.03 -1.19
CA VAL A 111 -12.77 -9.86 -1.11
C VAL A 111 -12.18 -11.07 -0.42
N THR A 112 -11.38 -11.84 -1.16
CA THR A 112 -10.63 -12.98 -0.64
C THR A 112 -9.24 -12.52 -0.21
N PRO A 113 -8.80 -12.80 1.04
CA PRO A 113 -7.46 -12.42 1.48
C PRO A 113 -6.36 -13.15 0.70
N ALA A 114 -5.40 -12.38 0.19
CA ALA A 114 -4.16 -12.88 -0.39
C ALA A 114 -3.12 -13.05 0.73
N ILE A 115 -3.18 -14.18 1.43
CA ILE A 115 -2.41 -14.46 2.66
C ILE A 115 -0.91 -14.26 2.49
N GLU A 116 -0.37 -14.50 1.29
CA GLU A 116 1.04 -14.26 0.98
C GLU A 116 1.48 -12.79 1.10
N THR A 117 0.52 -11.87 1.20
CA THR A 117 0.75 -10.42 1.34
C THR A 117 0.65 -9.93 2.79
N LEU A 118 0.31 -10.82 3.72
CA LEU A 118 0.11 -10.53 5.13
C LEU A 118 1.40 -9.98 5.76
N ARG A 119 1.27 -8.87 6.47
CA ARG A 119 2.38 -8.17 7.12
C ARG A 119 1.93 -7.38 8.34
N LEU A 120 2.85 -7.16 9.29
CA LEU A 120 2.62 -6.19 10.37
C LEU A 120 2.64 -4.76 9.84
N THR A 121 1.90 -3.87 10.48
CA THR A 121 1.88 -2.44 10.14
C THR A 121 2.58 -1.63 11.23
N PRO A 122 3.89 -1.35 11.13
CA PRO A 122 4.66 -0.74 12.22
C PRO A 122 4.19 0.67 12.61
N TRP A 123 3.52 1.38 11.70
CA TRP A 123 2.93 2.71 11.96
C TRP A 123 1.52 2.65 12.58
N MET A 124 0.88 1.47 12.65
CA MET A 124 -0.41 1.27 13.31
C MET A 124 -0.28 0.24 14.43
N PRO A 125 -0.41 0.66 15.70
CA PRO A 125 -0.32 -0.25 16.85
C PRO A 125 -1.26 -1.45 16.71
N LYS A 126 -0.77 -2.62 17.16
CA LYS A 126 -1.53 -3.88 17.23
C LYS A 126 -2.25 -4.30 15.94
N SER A 127 -1.74 -3.88 14.80
CA SER A 127 -2.39 -4.07 13.51
C SER A 127 -1.54 -4.88 12.54
N ALA A 128 -2.22 -5.70 11.74
CA ALA A 128 -1.67 -6.35 10.55
C ALA A 128 -2.49 -5.95 9.31
N LEU A 129 -1.85 -5.99 8.15
CA LEU A 129 -2.48 -5.71 6.85
C LEU A 129 -2.31 -6.93 5.95
N VAL A 130 -3.40 -7.32 5.30
CA VAL A 130 -3.44 -8.28 4.21
C VAL A 130 -4.13 -7.63 3.02
N LEU A 131 -3.54 -7.79 1.83
CA LEU A 131 -4.19 -7.38 0.60
C LEU A 131 -5.26 -8.41 0.22
N GLY A 132 -6.35 -7.95 -0.37
CA GLY A 132 -7.39 -8.80 -0.90
C GLY A 132 -7.39 -8.85 -2.43
N ASP A 133 -7.98 -9.91 -2.96
CA ASP A 133 -8.37 -10.04 -4.36
C ASP A 133 -9.90 -9.91 -4.45
N ALA A 134 -10.38 -8.99 -5.28
CA ALA A 134 -11.81 -8.77 -5.48
C ALA A 134 -12.38 -9.83 -6.44
N VAL A 135 -13.48 -10.46 -6.02
CA VAL A 135 -14.20 -11.50 -6.77
C VAL A 135 -15.71 -11.24 -6.73
N ASP A 136 -16.45 -11.75 -7.71
CA ASP A 136 -17.91 -11.79 -7.67
C ASP A 136 -18.43 -12.91 -6.76
N HIS A 137 -19.76 -13.03 -6.63
CA HIS A 137 -20.44 -14.06 -5.83
C HIS A 137 -20.14 -15.51 -6.28
N ASN A 138 -19.64 -15.70 -7.51
CA ASN A 138 -19.23 -17.00 -8.05
C ASN A 138 -17.72 -17.23 -7.90
N ALA A 139 -17.02 -16.41 -7.11
CA ALA A 139 -15.57 -16.41 -6.96
C ALA A 139 -14.80 -16.10 -8.26
N THR A 140 -15.45 -15.44 -9.24
CA THR A 140 -14.80 -14.98 -10.47
C THR A 140 -14.07 -13.68 -10.20
N PRO A 141 -12.80 -13.51 -10.63
CA PRO A 141 -12.07 -12.27 -10.42
C PRO A 141 -12.75 -11.05 -11.02
N VAL A 142 -12.77 -9.95 -10.26
CA VAL A 142 -13.20 -8.65 -10.77
C VAL A 142 -12.11 -8.06 -11.67
N GLU A 143 -12.38 -8.05 -12.98
CA GLU A 143 -11.39 -7.74 -14.01
C GLU A 143 -10.78 -6.34 -13.93
N VAL A 144 -11.54 -5.37 -13.41
CA VAL A 144 -11.10 -3.99 -13.24
C VAL A 144 -10.25 -3.77 -11.99
N ALA A 145 -10.14 -4.77 -11.11
CA ALA A 145 -9.33 -4.65 -9.91
C ALA A 145 -7.84 -4.56 -10.29
N PRO A 146 -7.08 -3.55 -9.80
CA PRO A 146 -5.69 -3.34 -10.21
C PRO A 146 -4.78 -4.57 -10.05
N ARG A 147 -4.98 -5.36 -8.98
CA ARG A 147 -4.24 -6.61 -8.76
C ARG A 147 -4.56 -7.69 -9.80
N GLN A 148 -5.83 -7.78 -10.23
CA GLN A 148 -6.25 -8.70 -11.28
C GLN A 148 -5.69 -8.29 -12.64
N MET A 149 -5.74 -6.98 -12.95
CA MET A 149 -5.12 -6.44 -14.16
C MET A 149 -3.62 -6.77 -14.22
N LEU A 150 -2.88 -6.56 -13.11
CA LEU A 150 -1.47 -6.90 -13.02
C LEU A 150 -1.23 -8.42 -13.22
N ARG A 151 -1.98 -9.28 -12.53
CA ARG A 151 -1.87 -10.74 -12.68
C ARG A 151 -2.09 -11.18 -14.13
N ARG A 152 -3.06 -10.59 -14.85
CA ARG A 152 -3.29 -10.89 -16.28
C ARG A 152 -2.09 -10.53 -17.15
N GLN A 153 -1.46 -9.38 -16.92
CA GLN A 153 -0.25 -8.99 -17.66
C GLN A 153 0.92 -9.93 -17.37
N LEU A 154 1.13 -10.29 -16.09
CA LEU A 154 2.17 -11.23 -15.69
C LEU A 154 1.95 -12.62 -16.31
N ASN A 155 0.72 -13.14 -16.29
CA ASN A 155 0.37 -14.42 -16.91
C ASN A 155 0.57 -14.40 -18.43
N ARG A 156 0.29 -13.26 -19.10
CA ARG A 156 0.56 -13.10 -20.53
C ARG A 156 2.05 -13.16 -20.82
N LEU A 157 2.88 -12.47 -20.04
CA LEU A 157 4.33 -12.49 -20.20
C LEU A 157 4.93 -13.86 -19.87
N GLY A 158 4.41 -14.55 -18.84
CA GLY A 158 4.81 -15.91 -18.48
C GLY A 158 4.56 -16.93 -19.61
N ARG A 159 3.47 -16.79 -20.37
CA ARG A 159 3.21 -17.61 -21.58
C ARG A 159 4.25 -17.43 -22.69
N HIS A 160 5.01 -16.34 -22.65
CA HIS A 160 6.14 -16.09 -23.55
C HIS A 160 7.50 -16.46 -22.91
N GLY A 161 7.50 -17.16 -21.76
CA GLY A 161 8.72 -17.53 -21.04
C GLY A 161 9.40 -16.37 -20.32
N LEU A 162 8.72 -15.24 -20.14
CA LEU A 162 9.28 -14.04 -19.52
C LEU A 162 8.92 -13.99 -18.02
N ASN A 163 9.94 -13.74 -17.19
CA ASN A 163 9.77 -13.46 -15.77
C ASN A 163 10.08 -11.99 -15.49
N VAL A 164 9.05 -11.23 -15.10
CA VAL A 164 9.15 -9.78 -14.91
C VAL A 164 9.61 -9.45 -13.50
N LYS A 165 10.57 -8.53 -13.41
CA LYS A 165 10.96 -7.87 -12.17
C LYS A 165 10.88 -6.37 -12.39
N ALA A 166 10.38 -5.64 -11.41
CA ALA A 166 10.29 -4.18 -11.44
C ALA A 166 10.97 -3.61 -10.18
N GLY A 167 11.71 -2.52 -10.36
CA GLY A 167 12.18 -1.64 -9.29
C GLY A 167 11.39 -0.33 -9.37
N LEU A 168 10.96 0.20 -8.23
CA LEU A 168 10.28 1.48 -8.13
C LEU A 168 11.19 2.47 -7.41
N GLU A 169 11.43 3.63 -8.02
CA GLU A 169 12.10 4.76 -7.40
C GLU A 169 11.05 5.82 -7.10
N THR A 170 10.67 5.93 -5.83
CA THR A 170 9.67 6.90 -5.37
C THR A 170 10.35 8.10 -4.74
N GLU A 171 10.26 9.25 -5.39
CA GLU A 171 10.68 10.52 -4.82
C GLU A 171 9.55 11.09 -3.95
N PHE A 172 9.92 11.73 -2.84
CA PHE A 172 8.99 12.46 -1.99
C PHE A 172 9.63 13.75 -1.48
N VAL A 173 8.80 14.74 -1.17
CA VAL A 173 9.25 16.03 -0.62
C VAL A 173 8.68 16.21 0.78
N LEU A 174 9.53 16.61 1.72
CA LEU A 174 9.13 16.96 3.08
C LEU A 174 8.99 18.48 3.20
N TYR A 175 7.81 18.95 3.61
CA TYR A 175 7.54 20.36 3.88
C TYR A 175 7.34 20.59 5.38
N GLN A 176 7.77 21.76 5.86
CA GLN A 176 7.46 22.24 7.20
C GLN A 176 6.33 23.28 7.14
N GLY A 177 5.17 22.98 7.71
CA GLY A 177 4.03 23.90 7.78
C GLY A 177 2.67 23.19 7.70
N THR A 178 1.59 23.96 7.75
CA THR A 178 0.21 23.49 7.51
C THR A 178 -0.20 23.79 6.06
N THR A 179 -0.98 22.90 5.44
CA THR A 179 -1.44 22.96 4.04
C THR A 179 -2.16 24.26 3.66
N THR A 180 -2.58 25.07 4.61
CA THR A 180 -3.37 26.29 4.43
C THR A 180 -2.60 27.51 3.92
N ARG A 181 -1.31 27.43 3.58
CA ARG A 181 -0.56 28.60 3.08
C ARG A 181 -0.28 28.53 1.58
N PRO A 182 -0.85 29.43 0.75
CA PRO A 182 -0.45 29.55 -0.64
C PRO A 182 1.04 29.95 -0.74
N PRO A 183 1.80 29.44 -1.73
CA PRO A 183 3.26 29.57 -1.80
C PRO A 183 3.82 31.00 -1.86
N ASN A 184 2.97 32.04 -1.99
CA ASN A 184 3.37 33.44 -2.09
C ASN A 184 2.74 34.36 -1.01
N ALA A 185 2.56 33.89 0.21
CA ALA A 185 2.22 34.81 1.32
C ALA A 185 3.48 35.58 1.76
N PRO A 186 3.54 36.92 1.62
CA PRO A 186 4.71 37.69 2.03
C PRO A 186 4.93 37.54 3.53
N THR A 187 6.16 37.23 3.94
CA THR A 187 6.58 37.22 5.34
C THR A 187 6.52 38.65 5.88
N ARG A 188 5.39 39.04 6.49
CA ARG A 188 5.38 40.21 7.36
C ARG A 188 6.19 39.86 8.60
N ARG A 189 7.44 40.34 8.64
CA ARG A 189 8.19 40.48 9.89
C ARG A 189 7.44 41.50 10.74
N CYS A 190 6.84 41.06 11.84
CA CYS A 190 6.52 41.98 12.94
C CYS A 190 7.84 42.29 13.65
N GLY A 191 8.38 43.49 13.40
CA GLY A 191 9.40 44.12 14.23
C GLY A 191 8.74 45.18 15.09
N HIS A 192 9.15 45.21 16.37
CA HIS A 192 8.96 46.19 17.44
C HIS A 192 7.86 47.26 17.31
#